data_AF-A0A450XL03-F1
#
_entry.id   AF-A0A450XL03-F1
#
_cell.length_a   1.000
_cell.length_b   1.000
_cell.length_c   1.000
_cell.angle_alpha   90.00
_cell.angle_beta   90.00
_cell.angle_gamma   90.00
#
_symmetry.space_group_name_H-M   'P 1'
#
loop_
_entity.id
_entity.type
_entity.pdbx_description
1 polymer ?
#
loop_
_entity_poly.entity_id
_entity_poly.type
_entity_poly.pdbx_seq_one_letter_code
_entity_poly.pdbx_strand_id
1 'polypeptide(L)' 'MNSDLVSVLSTVQDPRSDKNKRYLLEEILLLCVCAAISGADGWKSIAEFGRTKLNWLRKFLEFKN' A
#
# COMPACT_ATOMS: atom_id res chain seq x y z
N MET A 1 -11.27 10.63 -16.95
CA MET A 1 -11.00 9.46 -16.08
C MET A 1 -9.61 9.68 -15.50
N ASN A 2 -9.45 9.77 -14.19
CA ASN A 2 -8.12 9.72 -13.59
C ASN A 2 -7.55 8.33 -13.83
N SER A 3 -6.46 8.24 -14.57
CA SER A 3 -5.86 6.98 -15.04
C SER A 3 -4.71 6.52 -14.13
N ASP A 4 -4.48 7.16 -13.00
CA ASP A 4 -3.43 6.80 -12.06
C ASP A 4 -3.85 5.65 -11.12
N LEU A 5 -2.88 4.81 -10.79
CA LEU A 5 -3.09 3.60 -9.98
C LEU A 5 -3.71 3.92 -8.61
N VAL A 6 -3.29 5.01 -7.98
CA VAL A 6 -3.79 5.42 -6.64
C VAL A 6 -5.28 5.70 -6.69
N SER A 7 -5.75 6.45 -7.70
CA SER A 7 -7.18 6.70 -7.89
C SER A 7 -7.98 5.40 -8.01
N VAL A 8 -7.49 4.41 -8.78
CA VAL A 8 -8.14 3.09 -8.91
C VAL A 8 -8.19 2.35 -7.58
N LEU A 9 -7.08 2.32 -6.84
CA LEU A 9 -7.01 1.64 -5.53
C LEU A 9 -7.97 2.27 -4.51
N SER A 10 -8.16 3.59 -4.55
CA SER A 10 -9.07 4.30 -3.63
C SER A 10 -10.56 3.94 -3.81
N THR A 11 -10.93 3.37 -4.97
CA THR A 11 -12.32 2.91 -5.21
C THR A 11 -12.64 1.57 -4.56
N VAL A 12 -11.63 0.84 -4.06
CA VAL A 12 -11.84 -0.45 -3.40
C VAL A 12 -12.46 -0.21 -2.03
N GLN A 13 -13.67 -0.73 -1.82
CA GLN A 13 -14.32 -0.66 -0.52
C GLN A 13 -13.47 -1.38 0.53
N ASP A 14 -13.22 -0.73 1.66
CA ASP A 14 -12.45 -1.31 2.75
C ASP A 14 -13.30 -2.25 3.61
N PRO A 15 -13.11 -3.58 3.54
CA PRO A 15 -13.91 -4.54 4.29
C PRO A 15 -13.44 -4.66 5.75
N ARG A 16 -12.32 -4.02 6.12
CA ARG A 16 -11.76 -4.11 7.46
C ARG A 16 -12.63 -3.34 8.45
N SER A 17 -12.82 -3.91 9.63
CA SER A 17 -13.38 -3.18 10.78
C SER A 17 -12.54 -1.93 11.08
N ASP A 18 -13.18 -0.87 11.61
CA ASP A 18 -12.47 0.35 12.01
C ASP A 18 -11.56 0.15 13.23
N LYS A 19 -11.59 -1.03 13.86
CA LYS A 19 -10.66 -1.40 14.93
C LYS A 19 -9.25 -1.62 14.38
N ASN A 20 -8.26 -1.00 15.02
CA ASN A 20 -6.83 -1.14 14.67
C ASN A 20 -6.48 -0.78 13.21
N LYS A 21 -7.30 0.04 12.55
CA LYS A 21 -7.01 0.58 11.21
C LYS A 21 -5.93 1.66 11.32
N ARG A 22 -4.66 1.27 11.19
CA ARG A 22 -3.52 2.19 11.19
C ARG A 22 -3.34 2.86 9.83
N TYR A 23 -3.38 2.07 8.76
CA TYR A 23 -3.17 2.54 7.39
C TYR A 23 -4.46 2.50 6.58
N LEU A 24 -4.59 3.43 5.64
CA LEU A 24 -5.63 3.41 4.62
C LEU A 24 -5.51 2.15 3.77
N LEU A 25 -6.62 1.72 3.15
CA LEU A 25 -6.57 0.49 2.35
C LEU A 25 -5.71 0.69 1.11
N GLU A 26 -5.82 1.83 0.44
CA GLU A 26 -5.01 2.12 -0.75
C GLU A 26 -3.50 2.11 -0.46
N GLU A 27 -3.06 2.52 0.73
CA GLU A 27 -1.65 2.46 1.16
C GLU A 27 -1.15 1.02 1.21
N ILE A 28 -1.96 0.13 1.79
CA ILE A 28 -1.64 -1.30 1.91
C ILE A 28 -1.65 -1.96 0.53
N LEU A 29 -2.67 -1.66 -0.30
CA LEU A 29 -2.77 -2.23 -1.64
C LEU A 29 -1.60 -1.77 -2.52
N LEU A 30 -1.24 -0.48 -2.48
CA LEU A 30 -0.10 0.06 -3.21
C LEU A 30 1.20 -0.64 -2.79
N LEU A 31 1.43 -0.78 -1.48
CA LEU A 31 2.58 -1.51 -0.94
C LEU A 31 2.63 -2.95 -1.46
N CYS A 32 1.53 -3.69 -1.35
CA CYS A 32 1.46 -5.09 -1.78
C CYS A 32 1.72 -5.25 -3.28
N VAL A 33 1.12 -4.41 -4.12
CA VAL A 33 1.34 -4.43 -5.58
C VAL A 33 2.80 -4.13 -5.92
N CYS A 34 3.37 -3.05 -5.37
CA CYS A 34 4.76 -2.67 -5.62
C CYS A 34 5.76 -3.73 -5.13
N ALA A 35 5.50 -4.33 -3.97
CA ALA A 35 6.35 -5.37 -3.43
C ALA A 35 6.25 -6.66 -4.27
N ALA A 36 5.04 -7.09 -4.65
CA ALA A 36 4.83 -8.31 -5.43
C ALA A 36 5.51 -8.24 -6.81
N ILE A 37 5.36 -7.13 -7.54
CA ILE A 37 6.05 -6.94 -8.84
C ILE A 37 7.58 -6.83 -8.69
N SER A 38 8.05 -6.45 -7.50
CA SER A 38 9.48 -6.40 -7.16
C SER A 38 10.04 -7.76 -6.69
N GLY A 39 9.24 -8.83 -6.77
CA GLY A 39 9.65 -10.19 -6.40
C GLY A 39 9.51 -10.52 -4.92
N ALA A 40 8.74 -9.74 -4.14
CA ALA A 40 8.46 -10.09 -2.76
C ALA A 40 7.56 -11.33 -2.68
N ASP A 41 8.11 -12.42 -2.16
CA ASP A 41 7.37 -13.66 -1.90
C ASP A 41 6.92 -13.72 -0.43
N GLY A 42 5.65 -13.36 -0.20
CA GLY A 42 5.00 -13.41 1.11
C GLY A 42 5.07 -12.15 1.98
N TRP A 43 4.37 -12.19 3.12
CA TRP A 43 4.16 -11.02 3.98
C TRP A 43 5.45 -10.46 4.59
N LYS A 44 6.45 -11.32 4.86
CA LYS A 44 7.72 -10.91 5.47
C LYS A 44 8.54 -10.04 4.52
N SER A 45 8.65 -10.46 3.27
CA SER A 45 9.37 -9.71 2.22
C SER A 45 8.61 -8.43 1.83
N ILE A 46 7.28 -8.45 1.83
CA ILE A 46 6.45 -7.23 1.64
C ILE A 46 6.71 -6.21 2.77
N ALA A 47 6.73 -6.65 4.03
CA ALA A 47 7.00 -5.77 5.16
C ALA A 47 8.42 -5.18 5.10
N GLU A 48 9.40 -5.97 4.68
CA GLU A 48 10.78 -5.51 4.46
C GLU A 48 10.87 -4.51 3.32
N PHE A 49 10.19 -4.76 2.19
CA PHE A 49 10.10 -3.83 1.06
C PHE A 49 9.49 -2.49 1.52
N GLY A 50 8.38 -2.53 2.25
CA GLY A 50 7.70 -1.32 2.74
C GLY A 50 8.57 -0.46 3.64
N ARG A 51 9.35 -1.08 4.54
CA ARG A 51 10.31 -0.36 5.40
C ARG A 51 11.47 0.21 4.58
N THR A 52 12.02 -0.59 3.66
CA THR A 52 13.20 -0.23 2.87
C THR A 52 12.89 0.86 1.84
N LYS A 53 11.66 0.86 1.29
CA LYS A 53 11.21 1.79 0.25
C LYS A 53 10.22 2.84 0.76
N LEU A 54 10.10 3.04 2.08
CA LEU A 54 9.14 3.96 2.67
C LEU A 54 9.23 5.38 2.07
N ASN A 55 10.44 5.93 1.94
CA ASN A 55 10.65 7.26 1.35
C ASN A 55 10.21 7.35 -0.12
N TRP A 56 10.27 6.24 -0.84
CA TRP A 56 9.79 6.17 -2.23
C TRP A 56 8.27 6.04 -2.29
N LEU A 57 7.69 5.19 -1.43
CA LEU A 57 6.24 5.02 -1.29
C LEU A 57 5.54 6.34 -0.89
N ARG A 58 6.21 7.15 -0.06
CA ARG A 58 5.76 8.48 0.37
C ARG A 58 5.61 9.52 -0.74
N LYS A 59 6.07 9.21 -1.95
CA LYS A 59 5.84 10.05 -3.14
C LYS A 59 4.42 9.88 -3.71
N PHE A 60 3.73 8.80 -3.33
CA PHE A 60 2.41 8.45 -3.87
C PHE A 60 1.30 8.59 -2.82
N LEU A 61 1.55 8.19 -1.57
CA LEU A 61 0.61 8.26 -0.43
C LEU A 61 1.37 8.61 0.86
N GLU A 62 0.70 9.00 1.94
CA GLU A 62 1.38 9.60 3.11
C GLU A 62 2.19 8.62 3.97
N PHE A 63 1.72 7.39 4.17
CA PHE A 63 2.31 6.39 5.08
C PHE A 63 2.72 7.00 6.43
N LYS A 64 1.75 7.59 7.12
CA LYS A 64 1.98 8.44 8.31
C LYS A 64 2.40 7.68 9.58
N ASN A 65 1.99 6.43 9.72
CA ASN A 65 2.27 5.61 10.91
C ASN A 65 3.63 4.91 10.82
#